data_AF-B2Z3X6-F1
#
_entry.id   AF-B2Z3X6-F1
#
_cell.length_a   1.000
_cell.length_b   1.000
_cell.length_c   1.000
_cell.angle_alpha   90.00
_cell.angle_beta   90.00
_cell.angle_gamma   90.00
#
_symmetry.space_group_name_H-M   'P 1'
#
loop_
_entity.id
_entity.type
_entity.pdbx_description
1 polymer ?
#
loop_
_entity_poly.entity_id
_entity_poly.type
_entity_poly.pdbx_seq_one_letter_code
_entity_poly.pdbx_strand_id
1 'polypeptide(L)' 'PDKLFTVHGLWPSNSNGNDPEYCKAPPYHTIKTILRTQLVINLAE' A
#
# COMPACT_ATOMS: atom_id res chain seq x y z
N PRO A 1 -22.88 11.29 2.84
CA PRO A 1 -21.67 10.95 3.61
C PRO A 1 -20.87 9.86 2.90
N ASP A 2 -19.73 10.23 2.34
CA ASP A 2 -18.85 9.36 1.56
C ASP A 2 -18.12 8.38 2.49
N LYS A 3 -18.77 7.26 2.79
CA LYS A 3 -18.13 6.10 3.41
C LYS A 3 -17.55 5.22 2.33
N LEU A 4 -16.46 5.70 1.71
CA LEU A 4 -15.71 4.92 0.74
C LEU A 4 -14.63 4.12 1.46
N PHE A 5 -14.45 2.86 1.06
CA PHE A 5 -13.32 2.06 1.51
C PHE A 5 -12.03 2.58 0.88
N THR A 6 -11.00 2.73 1.69
CA THR A 6 -9.66 3.11 1.26
C THR A 6 -8.70 1.95 1.49
N VAL A 7 -7.64 1.89 0.69
CA VAL A 7 -6.61 0.85 0.86
C VAL A 7 -5.82 1.18 2.12
N HIS A 8 -5.91 0.33 3.14
CA HIS A 8 -5.13 0.46 4.37
C HIS A 8 -3.72 -0.13 4.22
N GLY A 9 -3.60 -1.25 3.51
CA GLY A 9 -2.33 -1.92 3.28
C GLY A 9 -2.47 -3.09 2.31
N LEU A 10 -1.33 -3.50 1.74
CA LEU A 10 -1.17 -4.76 1.03
C LEU A 10 -0.08 -5.53 1.77
N TRP A 11 -0.47 -6.58 2.48
CA TRP A 11 0.45 -7.42 3.26
C TRP A 11 0.72 -8.73 2.53
N PRO A 12 1.98 -9.07 2.21
CA PRO A 12 2.35 -10.42 1.85
C PRO A 12 2.10 -11.34 3.04
N SER A 13 1.48 -12.49 2.81
CA SER A 13 1.14 -13.44 3.87
C SER A 13 1.61 -14.85 3.53
N ASN A 14 2.00 -15.60 4.55
CA ASN A 14 2.31 -17.03 4.40
C ASN A 14 1.02 -17.83 4.54
N SER A 15 0.91 -18.97 3.84
CA SER A 15 -0.28 -19.83 3.96
C SER A 15 -0.45 -20.40 5.38
N ASN A 16 0.66 -20.55 6.10
CA ASN A 16 0.74 -21.08 7.45
C ASN A 16 1.81 -20.32 8.25
N GLY A 17 1.55 -20.14 9.55
CA GLY A 17 2.47 -19.40 10.43
C GLY A 17 2.32 -17.89 10.29
N ASN A 18 3.33 -17.15 10.74
CA ASN A 18 3.30 -15.69 10.75
C ASN A 18 3.60 -15.12 9.36
N ASP A 19 3.04 -13.94 9.09
CA ASP A 19 3.31 -13.21 7.87
C ASP A 19 4.76 -12.70 7.81
N PRO A 20 5.38 -12.69 6.63
CA PRO A 20 6.73 -12.18 6.48
C PRO A 20 6.76 -10.66 6.64
N GLU A 21 7.64 -10.18 7.51
CA GLU A 21 7.86 -8.75 7.74
C GLU A 21 9.33 -8.38 7.48
N TYR A 22 9.58 -7.12 7.08
CA TYR A 22 10.92 -6.55 6.87
C TYR A 22 11.85 -7.37 5.94
N CYS A 23 11.29 -7.88 4.84
CA CYS A 23 12.05 -8.63 3.85
C CYS A 23 13.25 -7.82 3.30
N LYS A 24 14.35 -8.51 2.99
CA LYS A 24 15.49 -7.89 2.29
C LYS A 24 15.04 -7.41 0.92
N ALA A 25 15.02 -6.10 0.71
CA ALA A 25 14.61 -5.48 -0.55
C ALA A 25 15.76 -4.65 -1.14
N PRO A 26 15.84 -4.51 -2.48
CA PRO A 26 16.63 -3.44 -3.08
C PRO A 26 16.12 -2.07 -2.59
N PRO A 27 16.94 -1.01 -2.67
CA PRO A 27 16.52 0.33 -2.28
C PRO A 27 15.21 0.69 -2.96
N TYR A 28 14.28 1.26 -2.20
CA TYR A 28 12.95 1.61 -2.66
C TYR A 28 13.02 2.35 -3.99
N HIS A 29 12.67 1.66 -5.08
CA HIS A 29 12.65 2.27 -6.38
C HIS A 29 11.45 3.20 -6.42
N THR A 30 11.71 4.46 -6.74
CA THR A 30 10.71 5.51 -6.74
C THR A 30 9.78 5.29 -7.95
N ILE A 31 8.86 4.31 -7.89
CA ILE A 31 7.67 4.20 -8.77
C ILE A 31 6.63 5.26 -8.33
N LYS A 32 7.14 6.42 -7.91
CA LYS A 32 6.41 7.43 -7.18
C LYS A 32 5.84 8.48 -8.12
N THR A 33 6.21 8.50 -9.40
CA THR A 33 5.72 9.53 -10.32
C THR A 33 4.41 9.11 -10.99
N ILE A 34 4.28 7.84 -11.41
CA ILE A 34 3.09 7.34 -12.13
C ILE A 34 1.94 7.01 -11.17
N LEU A 35 2.25 6.44 -10.00
CA LEU A 35 1.21 5.97 -9.05
C LEU A 35 0.79 7.03 -8.03
N ARG A 36 1.47 8.18 -7.96
CA ARG A 36 1.17 9.24 -6.99
C ARG A 36 -0.28 9.71 -7.07
N THR A 37 -0.79 9.94 -8.28
CA THR A 37 -2.15 10.44 -8.50
C THR A 37 -3.23 9.43 -8.09
N GLN A 38 -2.93 8.13 -8.17
CA GLN A 38 -3.86 7.04 -7.80
C GLN A 38 -3.84 6.74 -6.29
N LEU A 39 -2.73 7.07 -5.62
CA LEU A 39 -2.55 6.84 -4.19
C LEU A 39 -2.94 8.04 -3.33
N VAL A 40 -3.05 9.24 -3.92
CA VAL A 40 -3.67 10.40 -3.26
C VAL A 40 -5.17 10.15 -3.26
N ILE A 41 -5.69 9.76 -2.09
CA ILE A 41 -7.11 9.83 -1.82
C ILE A 41 -7.44 11.32 -1.76
N ASN A 42 -8.17 11.83 -2.75
CA ASN A 42 -8.81 13.12 -2.63
C ASN A 42 -9.80 13.00 -1.46
N LEU A 43 -9.37 13.45 -0.28
CA LEU A 43 -10.26 13.81 0.80
C LEU A 43 -11.03 15.03 0.28
N ALA A 44 -12.10 14.79 -0.48
CA ALA A 44 -13.05 15.82 -0.82
C ALA A 44 -13.61 16.40 0.48
N GLU A 45 -13.64 17.73 0.54
CA GLU A 45 -14.14 18.56 1.64
C GLU A 45 -15.58 18.23 2.05
#